data_AF-A0A973H149-F1
#
_entry.id   AF-A0A973H149-F1
#
_cell.length_a   1.000
_cell.length_b   1.000
_cell.length_c   1.000
_cell.angle_alpha   90.00
_cell.angle_beta   90.00
_cell.angle_gamma   90.00
#
_symmetry.space_group_name_H-M   'P 1'
#
loop_
_entity.id
_entity.type
_entity.pdbx_description
1 polymer ?
#
loop_
_entity_poly.entity_id
_entity_poly.type
_entity_poly.pdbx_seq_one_letter_code
_entity_poly.pdbx_strand_id
1 'polypeptide(L)'
;KTKAESAQTTAANNLRDAQDSYSTVYWENRRLESTASGLSQTNKDQEAAALRAVQNAEASLAQAQAAYQQAKQDEVIGLAQAEASLKDAETQLDALLAGPTAAELASAQASLASAQSSLDKLLHPATPADLVSAQASLDQARINLEQLTSPGSAADLAGAEATLAQAQVQLASAKLDLEHATLTAPFDGLVAAVGFVAGDSASAGTIDVINASRMYIEISLGETDVSQVQPGMAVELTFDAVADTTITGAVDTVAPVATVSQNVVTYPVRVSFEPGAAPIRVGMTATGTIITERISGAILVPSRAVQSVGPIQAVQVRPGQGMPPVTVQVQTGLSINGQTEILSCVETGGQCLREGDTLVISATTSASSTQQRSGLGGGFGGGGGSTAPRGVPFP
;
A
#
# COMPACT_ATOMS: atom_id res chain seq x y z
N LYS A 1 -24.47 -5.51 11.32
CA LYS A 1 -25.06 -5.00 10.06
C LYS A 1 -24.59 -5.71 8.79
N THR A 2 -23.48 -5.30 8.16
CA THR A 2 -23.09 -5.63 6.75
C THR A 2 -23.11 -7.13 6.39
N LYS A 3 -22.67 -8.02 7.29
CA LYS A 3 -22.74 -9.48 7.12
C LYS A 3 -24.18 -10.00 6.89
N ALA A 4 -25.15 -9.44 7.62
CA ALA A 4 -26.56 -9.81 7.49
C ALA A 4 -27.21 -9.21 6.23
N GLU A 5 -26.74 -8.05 5.77
CA GLU A 5 -27.17 -7.43 4.51
C GLU A 5 -26.80 -8.29 3.30
N SER A 6 -25.61 -8.89 3.32
CA SER A 6 -25.23 -9.89 2.32
C SER A 6 -26.03 -11.17 2.44
N ALA A 7 -26.26 -11.68 3.67
CA ALA A 7 -27.08 -12.87 3.88
C ALA A 7 -28.51 -12.66 3.31
N GLN A 8 -29.09 -11.47 3.50
CA GLN A 8 -30.38 -11.09 2.92
C GLN A 8 -30.32 -11.04 1.39
N THR A 9 -29.28 -10.44 0.81
CA THR A 9 -29.09 -10.36 -0.65
C THR A 9 -28.92 -11.75 -1.27
N THR A 10 -28.14 -12.62 -0.63
CA THR A 10 -27.89 -14.00 -1.05
C THR A 10 -29.16 -14.84 -0.95
N ALA A 11 -29.92 -14.72 0.14
CA ALA A 11 -31.20 -15.40 0.30
C ALA A 11 -32.26 -14.91 -0.71
N ALA A 12 -32.24 -13.63 -1.10
CA ALA A 12 -33.12 -13.09 -2.14
C ALA A 12 -32.78 -13.64 -3.53
N ASN A 13 -31.50 -13.78 -3.86
CA ASN A 13 -31.06 -14.44 -5.10
C ASN A 13 -31.46 -15.93 -5.10
N ASN A 14 -31.18 -16.65 -4.01
CA ASN A 14 -31.57 -18.07 -3.87
C ASN A 14 -33.09 -18.28 -3.99
N LEU A 15 -33.90 -17.35 -3.47
CA LEU A 15 -35.35 -17.38 -3.62
C LEU A 15 -35.77 -17.18 -5.08
N ARG A 16 -35.19 -16.20 -5.77
CA ARG A 16 -35.43 -15.98 -7.20
C ARG A 16 -35.10 -17.22 -8.02
N ASP A 17 -33.92 -17.81 -7.82
CA ASP A 17 -33.48 -18.99 -8.57
C ASP A 17 -34.40 -20.20 -8.30
N ALA A 18 -34.88 -20.36 -7.06
CA ALA A 18 -35.88 -21.37 -6.72
C ALA A 18 -37.24 -21.11 -7.38
N GLN A 19 -37.68 -19.84 -7.47
CA GLN A 19 -38.94 -19.46 -8.12
C GLN A 19 -38.88 -19.64 -9.64
N ASP A 20 -37.78 -19.25 -10.29
CA ASP A 20 -37.55 -19.46 -11.73
C ASP A 20 -37.47 -20.97 -12.05
N SER A 21 -36.85 -21.77 -11.17
CA SER A 21 -36.84 -23.24 -11.26
C SER A 21 -38.23 -23.86 -11.10
N TYR A 22 -39.00 -23.47 -10.07
CA TYR A 22 -40.37 -23.95 -9.86
C TYR A 22 -41.30 -23.58 -11.02
N SER A 23 -41.21 -22.34 -11.53
CA SER A 23 -41.97 -21.88 -12.70
C SER A 23 -41.68 -22.76 -13.92
N THR A 24 -40.41 -23.08 -14.18
CA THR A 24 -40.00 -23.95 -15.29
C THR A 24 -40.61 -25.35 -15.18
N VAL A 25 -40.52 -25.98 -14.01
CA VAL A 25 -41.08 -27.34 -13.77
C VAL A 25 -42.61 -27.32 -13.86
N TYR A 26 -43.27 -26.29 -13.32
CA TYR A 26 -44.72 -26.12 -13.37
C TYR A 26 -45.23 -26.04 -14.82
N TRP A 27 -44.61 -25.21 -15.68
CA TRP A 27 -45.03 -25.08 -17.08
C TRP A 27 -44.73 -26.33 -17.92
N GLU A 28 -43.62 -27.03 -17.65
CA GLU A 28 -43.31 -28.34 -18.23
C GLU A 28 -44.40 -29.38 -17.88
N ASN A 29 -44.74 -29.50 -16.58
CA ASN A 29 -45.78 -30.40 -16.12
C ASN A 29 -47.16 -30.05 -16.70
N ARG A 30 -47.52 -28.76 -16.74
CA ARG A 30 -48.78 -28.29 -17.34
C ARG A 30 -48.88 -28.61 -18.83
N ARG A 31 -47.75 -28.57 -19.54
CA ARG A 31 -47.66 -29.00 -20.95
C ARG A 31 -47.84 -30.51 -21.08
N LEU A 32 -47.21 -31.31 -20.22
CA LEU A 32 -47.33 -32.77 -20.24
C LEU A 32 -48.76 -33.25 -19.90
N GLU A 33 -49.46 -32.60 -18.98
CA GLU A 33 -50.88 -32.87 -18.69
C GLU A 33 -51.82 -32.71 -19.90
N SER A 34 -51.46 -31.87 -20.87
CA SER A 34 -52.25 -31.71 -22.11
C SER A 34 -52.08 -32.86 -23.11
N THR A 35 -51.17 -33.81 -22.84
CA THR A 35 -50.88 -34.97 -23.72
C THR A 35 -51.65 -36.21 -23.28
N ALA A 36 -51.91 -37.11 -24.24
CA ALA A 36 -52.65 -38.36 -23.98
C ALA A 36 -51.98 -39.33 -22.99
N SER A 37 -50.72 -39.09 -22.61
CA SER A 37 -49.96 -39.89 -21.64
C SER A 37 -50.22 -39.51 -20.18
N GLY A 38 -50.71 -38.28 -19.92
CA GLY A 38 -50.87 -37.74 -18.56
C GLY A 38 -49.54 -37.47 -17.83
N LEU A 39 -49.66 -37.01 -16.57
CA LEU A 39 -48.51 -36.60 -15.75
C LEU A 39 -47.99 -37.75 -14.87
N SER A 40 -46.70 -38.08 -15.02
CA SER A 40 -46.03 -39.14 -14.25
C SER A 40 -45.91 -38.80 -12.76
N GLN A 41 -45.64 -39.80 -11.91
CA GLN A 41 -45.38 -39.55 -10.49
C GLN A 41 -44.06 -38.77 -10.29
N THR A 42 -43.00 -39.11 -11.03
CA THR A 42 -41.72 -38.41 -10.98
C THR A 42 -41.85 -36.91 -11.26
N ASN A 43 -42.71 -36.52 -12.21
CA ASN A 43 -43.01 -35.11 -12.52
C ASN A 43 -43.65 -34.38 -11.32
N LYS A 44 -44.58 -35.03 -10.62
CA LYS A 44 -45.25 -34.48 -9.42
C LYS A 44 -44.27 -34.38 -8.26
N ASP A 45 -43.40 -35.38 -8.08
CA ASP A 45 -42.38 -35.39 -7.04
C ASP A 45 -41.32 -34.30 -7.28
N GLN A 46 -40.96 -34.03 -8.54
CA GLN A 46 -40.09 -32.93 -8.96
C GLN A 46 -40.73 -31.55 -8.68
N GLU A 47 -42.01 -31.35 -9.04
CA GLU A 47 -42.71 -30.10 -8.75
C GLU A 47 -42.86 -29.87 -7.24
N ALA A 48 -43.21 -30.92 -6.49
CA ALA A 48 -43.25 -30.88 -5.03
C ALA A 48 -41.86 -30.66 -4.40
N ALA A 49 -40.76 -31.05 -5.06
CA ALA A 49 -39.40 -30.72 -4.63
C ALA A 49 -39.05 -29.25 -4.90
N ALA A 50 -39.38 -28.73 -6.09
CA ALA A 50 -39.15 -27.33 -6.45
C ALA A 50 -39.99 -26.37 -5.58
N LEU A 51 -41.25 -26.70 -5.28
CA LEU A 51 -42.09 -25.93 -4.36
C LEU A 51 -41.52 -25.90 -2.94
N ARG A 52 -40.98 -27.02 -2.44
CA ARG A 52 -40.26 -27.06 -1.15
C ARG A 52 -38.96 -26.25 -1.19
N ALA A 53 -38.27 -26.19 -2.32
CA ALA A 53 -37.09 -25.34 -2.49
C ALA A 53 -37.46 -23.85 -2.38
N VAL A 54 -38.56 -23.41 -3.01
CA VAL A 54 -39.11 -22.05 -2.85
C VAL A 54 -39.43 -21.78 -1.38
N GLN A 55 -40.22 -22.64 -0.72
CA GLN A 55 -40.59 -22.48 0.70
C GLN A 55 -39.36 -22.38 1.64
N ASN A 56 -38.34 -23.20 1.40
CA ASN A 56 -37.08 -23.13 2.16
C ASN A 56 -36.32 -21.83 1.91
N ALA A 57 -36.32 -21.32 0.67
CA ALA A 57 -35.68 -20.05 0.32
C ALA A 57 -36.45 -18.83 0.87
N GLU A 58 -37.79 -18.87 0.88
CA GLU A 58 -38.64 -17.86 1.53
C GLU A 58 -38.37 -17.78 3.03
N ALA A 59 -38.31 -18.93 3.71
CA ALA A 59 -37.94 -19.02 5.13
C ALA A 59 -36.51 -18.51 5.39
N SER A 60 -35.56 -18.84 4.51
CA SER A 60 -34.18 -18.36 4.60
C SER A 60 -34.08 -16.84 4.42
N LEU A 61 -34.85 -16.27 3.49
CA LEU A 61 -34.92 -14.82 3.28
C LEU A 61 -35.56 -14.11 4.47
N ALA A 62 -36.66 -14.64 5.01
CA ALA A 62 -37.30 -14.09 6.21
C ALA A 62 -36.36 -14.10 7.43
N GLN A 63 -35.60 -15.19 7.63
CA GLN A 63 -34.58 -15.27 8.69
C GLN A 63 -33.45 -14.26 8.46
N ALA A 64 -32.97 -14.10 7.22
CA ALA A 64 -31.91 -13.15 6.90
C ALA A 64 -32.37 -11.68 7.05
N GLN A 65 -33.61 -11.35 6.67
CA GLN A 65 -34.23 -10.04 6.92
C GLN A 65 -34.34 -9.76 8.42
N ALA A 66 -34.81 -10.73 9.23
CA ALA A 66 -34.87 -10.57 10.68
C ALA A 66 -33.48 -10.33 11.29
N ALA A 67 -32.46 -11.09 10.85
CA ALA A 67 -31.08 -10.90 11.28
C ALA A 67 -30.50 -9.53 10.87
N TYR A 68 -30.86 -9.00 9.70
CA TYR A 68 -30.47 -7.66 9.27
C TYR A 68 -31.12 -6.56 10.13
N GLN A 69 -32.42 -6.67 10.41
CA GLN A 69 -33.11 -5.70 11.27
C GLN A 69 -32.58 -5.74 12.72
N GLN A 70 -32.30 -6.92 13.27
CA GLN A 70 -31.64 -7.03 14.58
C GLN A 70 -30.26 -6.38 14.55
N ALA A 71 -29.41 -6.74 13.58
CA ALA A 71 -28.05 -6.23 13.44
C ALA A 71 -27.95 -4.75 13.00
N LYS A 72 -29.09 -4.07 12.85
CA LYS A 72 -29.28 -2.62 12.69
C LYS A 72 -29.87 -1.98 13.97
N GLN A 73 -30.67 -2.71 14.74
CA GLN A 73 -31.07 -2.28 16.08
C GLN A 73 -29.86 -2.29 17.03
N ASP A 74 -29.02 -3.34 16.98
CA ASP A 74 -27.79 -3.45 17.77
C ASP A 74 -26.84 -2.25 17.54
N GLU A 75 -26.70 -1.83 16.27
CA GLU A 75 -25.97 -0.61 15.83
C GLU A 75 -26.47 0.65 16.56
N VAL A 76 -27.79 0.84 16.65
CA VAL A 76 -28.40 2.03 17.27
C VAL A 76 -28.38 1.93 18.80
N ILE A 77 -28.60 0.73 19.35
CA ILE A 77 -28.64 0.48 20.79
C ILE A 77 -27.27 0.73 21.43
N GLY A 78 -26.17 0.27 20.80
CA GLY A 78 -24.82 0.49 21.33
C GLY A 78 -24.46 1.98 21.45
N LEU A 79 -24.76 2.77 20.41
CA LEU A 79 -24.54 4.22 20.44
C LEU A 79 -25.45 4.89 21.49
N ALA A 80 -26.74 4.57 21.50
CA ALA A 80 -27.70 5.17 22.43
C ALA A 80 -27.38 4.84 23.91
N GLN A 81 -26.83 3.65 24.20
CA GLN A 81 -26.36 3.28 25.53
C GLN A 81 -25.14 4.11 25.97
N ALA A 82 -24.19 4.38 25.06
CA ALA A 82 -23.06 5.24 25.35
C ALA A 82 -23.47 6.71 25.53
N GLU A 83 -24.43 7.21 24.73
CA GLU A 83 -24.98 8.56 24.88
C GLU A 83 -25.79 8.73 26.18
N ALA A 84 -26.58 7.72 26.57
CA ALA A 84 -27.26 7.71 27.87
C ALA A 84 -26.25 7.68 29.04
N SER A 85 -25.22 6.84 28.96
CA SER A 85 -24.18 6.75 30.00
C SER A 85 -23.42 8.08 30.17
N LEU A 86 -23.20 8.81 29.07
CA LEU A 86 -22.64 10.16 29.12
C LEU A 86 -23.62 11.14 29.79
N LYS A 87 -24.89 11.14 29.39
CA LYS A 87 -25.91 12.03 29.97
C LYS A 87 -26.11 11.79 31.46
N ASP A 88 -26.06 10.54 31.92
CA ASP A 88 -26.15 10.18 33.33
C ASP A 88 -24.92 10.66 34.12
N ALA A 89 -23.71 10.45 33.59
CA ALA A 89 -22.46 10.93 34.22
C ALA A 89 -22.40 12.46 34.32
N GLU A 90 -22.81 13.18 33.26
CA GLU A 90 -23.00 14.63 33.29
C GLU A 90 -24.00 15.04 34.38
N THR A 91 -25.16 14.38 34.46
CA THR A 91 -26.22 14.72 35.43
C THR A 91 -25.77 14.46 36.88
N GLN A 92 -24.95 13.43 37.10
CA GLN A 92 -24.33 13.15 38.39
C GLN A 92 -23.30 14.22 38.77
N LEU A 93 -22.49 14.70 37.83
CA LEU A 93 -21.55 15.80 38.07
C LEU A 93 -22.30 17.13 38.32
N ASP A 94 -23.31 17.45 37.51
CA ASP A 94 -24.16 18.63 37.68
C ASP A 94 -24.84 18.64 39.06
N ALA A 95 -25.30 17.48 39.55
CA ALA A 95 -25.89 17.36 40.89
C ALA A 95 -24.88 17.63 42.02
N LEU A 96 -23.62 17.20 41.87
CA LEU A 96 -22.56 17.50 42.84
C LEU A 96 -22.11 18.97 42.79
N LEU A 97 -22.15 19.61 41.62
CA LEU A 97 -21.81 21.02 41.41
C LEU A 97 -22.94 21.97 41.86
N ALA A 98 -24.20 21.58 41.72
CA ALA A 98 -25.36 22.39 42.11
C ALA A 98 -25.48 22.56 43.64
N GLY A 99 -25.05 21.56 44.42
CA GLY A 99 -25.16 21.57 45.87
C GLY A 99 -26.62 21.50 46.38
N PRO A 100 -26.87 21.91 47.64
CA PRO A 100 -28.20 21.84 48.23
C PRO A 100 -29.23 22.72 47.53
N THR A 101 -30.46 22.23 47.42
CA THR A 101 -31.57 23.08 46.98
C THR A 101 -31.87 24.15 48.03
N ALA A 102 -32.42 25.28 47.58
CA ALA A 102 -32.86 26.36 48.47
C ALA A 102 -33.92 25.89 49.51
N ALA A 103 -34.68 24.83 49.20
CA ALA A 103 -35.65 24.24 50.13
C ALA A 103 -34.97 23.46 51.26
N GLU A 104 -33.94 22.66 50.96
CA GLU A 104 -33.16 21.95 51.97
C GLU A 104 -32.37 22.92 52.85
N LEU A 105 -31.75 23.94 52.24
CA LEU A 105 -31.05 25.00 52.96
C LEU A 105 -31.99 25.73 53.92
N ALA A 106 -33.20 26.12 53.45
CA ALA A 106 -34.20 26.76 54.29
C ALA A 106 -34.71 25.84 55.42
N SER A 107 -34.87 24.54 55.16
CA SER A 107 -35.26 23.54 56.17
C SER A 107 -34.20 23.36 57.26
N ALA A 108 -32.92 23.29 56.87
CA ALA A 108 -31.79 23.22 57.80
C ALA A 108 -31.64 24.52 58.62
N GLN A 109 -31.79 25.69 57.98
CA GLN A 109 -31.78 26.99 58.67
C GLN A 109 -32.96 27.14 59.65
N ALA A 110 -34.17 26.70 59.27
CA ALA A 110 -35.34 26.69 60.17
C ALA A 110 -35.14 25.72 61.34
N SER A 111 -34.52 24.57 61.12
CA SER A 111 -34.16 23.61 62.16
C SER A 111 -33.14 24.20 63.15
N LEU A 112 -32.12 24.90 62.64
CA LEU A 112 -31.13 25.62 63.45
C LEU A 112 -31.78 26.73 64.28
N ALA A 113 -32.62 27.57 63.67
CA ALA A 113 -33.34 28.63 64.38
C ALA A 113 -34.31 28.10 65.44
N SER A 114 -34.94 26.94 65.19
CA SER A 114 -35.79 26.24 66.16
C SER A 114 -34.98 25.74 67.37
N ALA A 115 -33.81 25.14 67.14
CA ALA A 115 -32.92 24.70 68.20
C ALA A 115 -32.37 25.87 69.03
N GLN A 116 -31.95 26.97 68.38
CA GLN A 116 -31.55 28.21 69.05
C GLN A 116 -32.68 28.77 69.93
N SER A 117 -33.87 28.95 69.36
CA SER A 117 -35.04 29.45 70.10
C SER A 117 -35.48 28.51 71.22
N SER A 118 -35.12 27.23 71.18
CA SER A 118 -35.39 26.27 72.26
C SER A 118 -34.37 26.40 73.39
N LEU A 119 -33.10 26.65 73.08
CA LEU A 119 -32.05 26.95 74.06
C LEU A 119 -32.29 28.31 74.75
N ASP A 120 -32.66 29.36 74.01
CA ASP A 120 -32.91 30.70 74.57
C ASP A 120 -34.03 30.70 75.63
N LYS A 121 -35.08 29.91 75.40
CA LYS A 121 -36.21 29.76 76.34
C LYS A 121 -35.82 29.11 77.67
N LEU A 122 -34.71 28.37 77.70
CA LEU A 122 -34.21 27.67 78.90
C LEU A 122 -33.31 28.57 79.77
N LEU A 123 -33.00 29.80 79.36
CA LEU A 123 -32.10 30.66 80.13
C LEU A 123 -32.66 31.08 81.51
N HIS A 124 -33.98 31.03 81.73
CA HIS A 124 -34.60 31.42 83.01
C HIS A 124 -35.91 30.66 83.33
N PRO A 125 -35.95 29.73 84.31
CA PRO A 125 -34.87 28.89 84.81
C PRO A 125 -34.99 27.44 84.31
N ALA A 126 -33.91 26.86 83.80
CA ALA A 126 -33.85 25.44 83.40
C ALA A 126 -32.94 24.61 84.30
N THR A 127 -33.08 23.28 84.23
CA THR A 127 -32.14 22.36 84.89
C THR A 127 -30.88 22.18 84.03
N PRO A 128 -29.75 21.74 84.62
CA PRO A 128 -28.55 21.41 83.84
C PRO A 128 -28.77 20.32 82.77
N ALA A 129 -29.73 19.41 82.98
CA ALA A 129 -30.05 18.36 82.00
C ALA A 129 -30.75 18.94 80.75
N ASP A 130 -31.70 19.87 80.95
CA ASP A 130 -32.41 20.53 79.85
C ASP A 130 -31.42 21.31 78.97
N LEU A 131 -30.53 22.09 79.60
CA LEU A 131 -29.49 22.86 78.91
C LEU A 131 -28.54 21.98 78.10
N VAL A 132 -28.11 20.84 78.65
CA VAL A 132 -27.27 19.87 77.91
C VAL A 132 -28.02 19.28 76.71
N SER A 133 -29.31 18.94 76.85
CA SER A 133 -30.11 18.40 75.74
C SER A 133 -30.38 19.42 74.63
N ALA A 134 -30.62 20.69 75.00
CA ALA A 134 -30.82 21.78 74.04
C ALA A 134 -29.52 22.16 73.34
N GLN A 135 -28.38 22.16 74.04
CA GLN A 135 -27.07 22.37 73.45
C GLN A 135 -26.71 21.26 72.45
N ALA A 136 -26.93 19.98 72.81
CA ALA A 136 -26.73 18.86 71.90
C ALA A 136 -27.65 18.93 70.66
N SER A 137 -28.89 19.40 70.83
CA SER A 137 -29.84 19.61 69.72
C SER A 137 -29.40 20.75 68.79
N LEU A 138 -28.85 21.83 69.36
CA LEU A 138 -28.26 22.94 68.61
C LEU A 138 -27.03 22.52 67.82
N ASP A 139 -26.14 21.74 68.44
CA ASP A 139 -24.92 21.28 67.79
C ASP A 139 -25.20 20.21 66.72
N GLN A 140 -26.20 19.34 66.91
CA GLN A 140 -26.69 18.48 65.84
C GLN A 140 -27.28 19.28 64.67
N ALA A 141 -28.07 20.34 64.94
CA ALA A 141 -28.62 21.20 63.90
C ALA A 141 -27.53 21.98 63.13
N ARG A 142 -26.45 22.38 63.81
CA ARG A 142 -25.25 22.96 63.19
C ARG A 142 -24.54 21.94 62.30
N ILE A 143 -24.24 20.74 62.81
CA ILE A 143 -23.59 19.66 62.06
C ILE A 143 -24.40 19.29 60.81
N ASN A 144 -25.73 19.20 60.92
CA ASN A 144 -26.60 18.91 59.78
C ASN A 144 -26.56 20.03 58.72
N LEU A 145 -26.56 21.30 59.13
CA LEU A 145 -26.42 22.43 58.20
C LEU A 145 -25.02 22.46 57.57
N GLU A 146 -23.97 22.22 58.35
CA GLU A 146 -22.57 22.22 57.89
C GLU A 146 -22.33 21.10 56.84
N GLN A 147 -22.76 19.88 57.15
CA GLN A 147 -22.74 18.73 56.22
C GLN A 147 -23.51 19.02 54.93
N LEU A 148 -24.66 19.70 55.03
CA LEU A 148 -25.43 20.10 53.86
C LEU A 148 -24.70 21.17 53.04
N THR A 149 -24.17 22.23 53.68
CA THR A 149 -23.48 23.33 52.99
C THR A 149 -22.09 23.00 52.46
N SER A 150 -21.50 21.87 52.88
CA SER A 150 -20.27 21.37 52.28
C SER A 150 -20.56 20.95 50.83
N PRO A 151 -19.79 21.42 49.83
CA PRO A 151 -19.88 20.86 48.49
C PRO A 151 -19.54 19.37 48.51
N GLY A 152 -19.95 18.63 47.47
CA GLY A 152 -19.51 17.25 47.25
C GLY A 152 -17.99 17.15 47.39
N SER A 153 -17.50 16.13 48.10
CA SER A 153 -16.09 16.15 48.52
C SER A 153 -15.16 16.12 47.31
N ALA A 154 -13.91 16.55 47.49
CA ALA A 154 -12.91 16.49 46.43
C ALA A 154 -12.71 15.06 45.87
N ALA A 155 -13.06 14.03 46.65
CA ALA A 155 -13.08 12.64 46.18
C ALA A 155 -14.34 12.29 45.37
N ASP A 156 -15.51 12.82 45.74
CA ASP A 156 -16.76 12.61 44.99
C ASP A 156 -16.73 13.32 43.64
N LEU A 157 -16.23 14.57 43.61
CA LEU A 157 -16.04 15.34 42.38
C LEU A 157 -15.03 14.66 41.45
N ALA A 158 -13.84 14.29 41.95
CA ALA A 158 -12.86 13.56 41.15
C ALA A 158 -13.38 12.18 40.67
N GLY A 159 -14.25 11.54 41.45
CA GLY A 159 -14.94 10.31 41.06
C GLY A 159 -15.91 10.55 39.89
N ALA A 160 -16.76 11.57 39.99
CA ALA A 160 -17.71 11.93 38.93
C ALA A 160 -17.00 12.45 37.65
N GLU A 161 -15.92 13.22 37.78
CA GLU A 161 -15.06 13.60 36.66
C GLU A 161 -14.44 12.38 35.96
N ALA A 162 -13.98 11.38 36.73
CA ALA A 162 -13.46 10.13 36.18
C ALA A 162 -14.56 9.29 35.48
N THR A 163 -15.77 9.23 36.04
CA THR A 163 -16.93 8.58 35.40
C THR A 163 -17.33 9.29 34.11
N LEU A 164 -17.35 10.63 34.10
CA LEU A 164 -17.61 11.44 32.91
C LEU A 164 -16.56 11.19 31.82
N ALA A 165 -15.27 11.21 32.15
CA ALA A 165 -14.20 10.90 31.21
C ALA A 165 -14.32 9.46 30.67
N GLN A 166 -14.68 8.48 31.52
CA GLN A 166 -14.90 7.10 31.10
C GLN A 166 -16.10 6.97 30.14
N ALA A 167 -17.20 7.69 30.38
CA ALA A 167 -18.35 7.70 29.49
C ALA A 167 -18.06 8.39 28.14
N GLN A 168 -17.28 9.47 28.14
CA GLN A 168 -16.80 10.13 26.92
C GLN A 168 -15.94 9.18 26.07
N VAL A 169 -15.04 8.40 26.69
CA VAL A 169 -14.23 7.39 25.98
C VAL A 169 -15.09 6.25 25.42
N GLN A 170 -16.12 5.79 26.15
CA GLN A 170 -17.07 4.81 25.63
C GLN A 170 -17.84 5.32 24.41
N LEU A 171 -18.31 6.58 24.46
CA LEU A 171 -18.99 7.21 23.32
C LEU A 171 -18.05 7.41 22.12
N ALA A 172 -16.78 7.75 22.36
CA ALA A 172 -15.78 7.84 21.30
C ALA A 172 -15.51 6.48 20.65
N SER A 173 -15.40 5.39 21.44
CA SER A 173 -15.27 4.03 20.90
C SER A 173 -16.49 3.65 20.08
N ALA A 174 -17.71 3.80 20.61
CA ALA A 174 -18.94 3.44 19.91
C ALA A 174 -19.11 4.19 18.57
N LYS A 175 -18.63 5.44 18.48
CA LYS A 175 -18.59 6.21 17.22
C LYS A 175 -17.52 5.67 16.26
N LEU A 176 -16.32 5.37 16.76
CA LEU A 176 -15.24 4.78 15.95
C LEU A 176 -15.61 3.39 15.42
N ASP A 177 -16.27 2.56 16.23
CA ASP A 177 -16.78 1.24 15.83
C ASP A 177 -17.89 1.33 14.77
N LEU A 178 -18.72 2.39 14.83
CA LEU A 178 -19.71 2.73 13.80
C LEU A 178 -19.07 3.22 12.50
N GLU A 179 -18.02 4.04 12.58
CA GLU A 179 -17.23 4.48 11.42
C GLU A 179 -16.52 3.28 10.76
N HIS A 180 -15.84 2.45 11.55
CA HIS A 180 -15.17 1.21 11.09
C HIS A 180 -16.13 0.15 10.52
N ALA A 181 -17.44 0.25 10.74
CA ALA A 181 -18.42 -0.59 10.05
C ALA A 181 -18.49 -0.33 8.53
N THR A 182 -17.92 0.79 8.06
CA THR A 182 -17.79 1.15 6.64
C THR A 182 -16.32 1.27 6.24
N LEU A 183 -15.78 0.24 5.57
CA LEU A 183 -14.40 0.28 5.09
C LEU A 183 -14.26 1.22 3.87
N THR A 184 -13.53 2.32 4.04
CA THR A 184 -13.14 3.25 2.97
C THR A 184 -11.68 3.05 2.56
N ALA A 185 -11.36 3.24 1.28
CA ALA A 185 -9.97 3.20 0.82
C ALA A 185 -9.16 4.38 1.40
N PRO A 186 -7.93 4.16 1.90
CA PRO A 186 -7.11 5.21 2.50
C PRO A 186 -6.45 6.16 1.47
N PHE A 187 -6.54 5.85 0.17
CA PHE A 187 -6.06 6.66 -0.94
C PHE A 187 -6.77 6.28 -2.25
N ASP A 188 -6.78 7.17 -3.23
CA ASP A 188 -7.26 6.89 -4.58
C ASP A 188 -6.37 5.85 -5.29
N GLY A 189 -6.97 4.79 -5.81
CA GLY A 189 -6.24 3.69 -6.46
C GLY A 189 -7.14 2.64 -7.10
N LEU A 190 -6.51 1.66 -7.72
CA LEU A 190 -7.16 0.51 -8.34
C LEU A 190 -7.30 -0.62 -7.31
N VAL A 191 -8.51 -1.09 -7.04
CA VAL A 191 -8.73 -2.32 -6.28
C VAL A 191 -8.28 -3.51 -7.13
N ALA A 192 -7.23 -4.20 -6.71
CA ALA A 192 -6.62 -5.32 -7.42
C ALA A 192 -7.17 -6.67 -6.96
N ALA A 193 -7.46 -6.82 -5.67
CA ALA A 193 -8.07 -8.00 -5.09
C ALA A 193 -8.99 -7.64 -3.91
N VAL A 194 -10.03 -8.44 -3.71
CA VAL A 194 -10.89 -8.43 -2.52
C VAL A 194 -10.88 -9.86 -1.97
N GLY A 195 -10.16 -10.08 -0.88
CA GLY A 195 -9.86 -11.40 -0.31
C GLY A 195 -10.98 -12.02 0.55
N PHE A 196 -12.21 -11.52 0.44
CA PHE A 196 -13.37 -12.00 1.18
C PHE A 196 -14.64 -11.88 0.32
N VAL A 197 -15.63 -12.73 0.58
CA VAL A 197 -16.98 -12.59 0.03
C VAL A 197 -17.92 -11.98 1.06
N ALA A 198 -18.93 -11.28 0.56
CA ALA A 198 -19.90 -10.62 1.42
C ALA A 198 -20.67 -11.68 2.23
N GLY A 199 -20.48 -11.71 3.55
CA GLY A 199 -20.99 -12.77 4.43
C GLY A 199 -19.92 -13.45 5.28
N ASP A 200 -18.63 -13.25 4.98
CA ASP A 200 -17.50 -13.78 5.77
C ASP A 200 -17.36 -13.12 7.16
N SER A 201 -16.30 -13.47 7.89
CA SER A 201 -15.84 -12.69 9.05
C SER A 201 -15.01 -11.50 8.56
N ALA A 202 -15.14 -10.33 9.20
CA ALA A 202 -14.27 -9.19 8.91
C ALA A 202 -12.77 -9.48 9.15
N SER A 203 -12.46 -10.52 9.93
CA SER A 203 -11.11 -11.01 10.20
C SER A 203 -10.54 -11.96 9.14
N ALA A 204 -11.24 -12.21 8.02
CA ALA A 204 -10.94 -13.32 7.12
C ALA A 204 -10.16 -12.97 5.83
N GLY A 205 -10.03 -11.69 5.46
CA GLY A 205 -9.38 -11.30 4.21
C GLY A 205 -8.96 -9.83 4.13
N THR A 206 -8.15 -9.50 3.12
CA THR A 206 -7.63 -8.15 2.84
C THR A 206 -8.31 -7.52 1.62
N ILE A 207 -8.13 -6.21 1.43
CA ILE A 207 -8.38 -5.53 0.15
C ILE A 207 -7.04 -4.99 -0.34
N ASP A 208 -6.62 -5.39 -1.54
CA ASP A 208 -5.37 -4.92 -2.12
C ASP A 208 -5.68 -3.73 -3.04
N VAL A 209 -5.25 -2.53 -2.64
CA VAL A 209 -5.46 -1.29 -3.40
C VAL A 209 -4.12 -0.77 -3.93
N ILE A 210 -4.01 -0.64 -5.25
CA ILE A 210 -2.78 -0.21 -5.94
C ILE A 210 -2.88 1.28 -6.28
N ASN A 211 -1.96 2.08 -5.76
CA ASN A 211 -1.78 3.45 -6.23
C ASN A 211 -0.92 3.45 -7.51
N ALA A 212 -1.57 3.63 -8.67
CA ALA A 212 -0.88 3.66 -9.97
C ALA A 212 -0.14 4.98 -10.26
N SER A 213 -0.30 6.01 -9.42
CA SER A 213 0.18 7.38 -9.67
C SER A 213 1.69 7.56 -9.46
N ARG A 214 2.35 6.60 -8.79
CA ARG A 214 3.80 6.55 -8.63
C ARG A 214 4.26 5.11 -8.76
N MET A 215 4.81 4.74 -9.91
CA MET A 215 5.42 3.43 -10.09
C MET A 215 6.92 3.52 -9.81
N TYR A 216 7.47 2.42 -9.28
CA TYR A 216 8.90 2.22 -9.17
C TYR A 216 9.24 0.78 -9.58
N ILE A 217 10.48 0.57 -10.03
CA ILE A 217 11.10 -0.75 -10.07
C ILE A 217 12.20 -0.83 -9.02
N GLU A 218 12.55 -2.05 -8.63
CA GLU A 218 13.66 -2.34 -7.73
C GLU A 218 14.71 -3.14 -8.50
N ILE A 219 15.91 -2.59 -8.63
CA ILE A 219 17.04 -3.18 -9.36
C ILE A 219 18.09 -3.63 -8.34
N SER A 220 18.42 -4.91 -8.32
CA SER A 220 19.51 -5.43 -7.47
C SER A 220 20.86 -5.23 -8.17
N LEU A 221 21.68 -4.29 -7.68
CA LEU A 221 23.03 -4.04 -8.19
C LEU A 221 24.09 -4.84 -7.42
N GLY A 222 25.23 -5.12 -8.07
CA GLY A 222 26.40 -5.70 -7.41
C GLY A 222 27.13 -4.70 -6.50
N GLU A 223 27.91 -5.23 -5.54
CA GLU A 223 28.72 -4.43 -4.61
C GLU A 223 29.76 -3.52 -5.31
N THR A 224 30.28 -3.94 -6.47
CA THR A 224 31.13 -3.10 -7.32
C THR A 224 30.38 -1.93 -7.93
N ASP A 225 29.14 -2.15 -8.35
CA ASP A 225 28.45 -1.29 -9.30
C ASP A 225 27.65 -0.20 -8.57
N VAL A 226 27.09 -0.54 -7.40
CA VAL A 226 26.41 0.42 -6.51
C VAL A 226 27.32 1.59 -6.11
N SER A 227 28.65 1.39 -6.09
CA SER A 227 29.63 2.45 -5.79
C SER A 227 29.61 3.62 -6.77
N GLN A 228 29.10 3.41 -7.99
CA GLN A 228 28.98 4.42 -9.03
C GLN A 228 27.58 5.03 -9.13
N VAL A 229 26.58 4.50 -8.40
CA VAL A 229 25.17 4.88 -8.55
C VAL A 229 24.73 5.84 -7.46
N GLN A 230 24.08 6.94 -7.84
CA GLN A 230 23.62 7.99 -6.94
C GLN A 230 22.15 8.35 -7.23
N PRO A 231 21.37 8.80 -6.22
CA PRO A 231 20.05 9.39 -6.43
C PRO A 231 20.06 10.51 -7.46
N GLY A 232 19.04 10.56 -8.31
CA GLY A 232 18.92 11.50 -9.42
C GLY A 232 19.59 11.06 -10.73
N MET A 233 20.33 9.95 -10.76
CA MET A 233 20.85 9.40 -12.02
C MET A 233 19.71 8.93 -12.94
N ALA A 234 19.86 9.20 -14.24
CA ALA A 234 18.89 8.82 -15.26
C ALA A 234 18.98 7.31 -15.57
N VAL A 235 17.84 6.67 -15.79
CA VAL A 235 17.74 5.23 -16.07
C VAL A 235 16.83 5.00 -17.27
N GLU A 236 17.29 4.23 -18.25
CA GLU A 236 16.46 3.78 -19.37
C GLU A 236 15.86 2.41 -19.03
N LEU A 237 14.53 2.33 -18.98
CA LEU A 237 13.76 1.16 -18.58
C LEU A 237 13.11 0.47 -19.79
N THR A 238 13.19 -0.85 -19.81
CA THR A 238 12.49 -1.72 -20.78
C THR A 238 11.75 -2.83 -20.02
N PHE A 239 10.59 -3.26 -20.54
CA PHE A 239 9.73 -4.26 -19.90
C PHE A 239 9.53 -5.44 -20.86
N ASP A 240 9.77 -6.67 -20.40
CA ASP A 240 9.70 -7.87 -21.25
C ASP A 240 8.31 -8.09 -21.90
N ALA A 241 7.27 -7.56 -21.25
CA ALA A 241 5.88 -7.60 -21.70
C ALA A 241 5.44 -6.40 -22.57
N VAL A 242 6.29 -5.38 -22.76
CA VAL A 242 5.98 -4.15 -23.52
C VAL A 242 7.13 -3.84 -24.47
N ALA A 243 7.10 -4.47 -25.64
CA ALA A 243 8.11 -4.31 -26.69
C ALA A 243 8.24 -2.85 -27.18
N ASP A 244 9.44 -2.53 -27.69
CA ASP A 244 9.79 -1.29 -28.40
C ASP A 244 9.49 0.03 -27.65
N THR A 245 9.27 -0.04 -26.34
CA THR A 245 8.97 1.12 -25.48
C THR A 245 10.05 1.27 -24.41
N THR A 246 10.96 2.24 -24.59
CA THR A 246 11.86 2.70 -23.53
C THR A 246 11.19 3.79 -22.70
N ILE A 247 11.28 3.68 -21.37
CA ILE A 247 10.79 4.70 -20.43
C ILE A 247 11.97 5.27 -19.64
N THR A 248 12.08 6.59 -19.57
CA THR A 248 13.07 7.27 -18.73
C THR A 248 12.59 7.33 -17.29
N GLY A 249 13.30 6.68 -16.39
CA GLY A 249 13.16 6.83 -14.93
C GLY A 249 14.35 7.56 -14.32
N ALA A 250 14.28 7.77 -13.01
CA ALA A 250 15.39 8.31 -12.21
C ALA A 250 15.58 7.48 -10.93
N VAL A 251 16.84 7.27 -10.53
CA VAL A 251 17.19 6.65 -9.25
C VAL A 251 16.61 7.50 -8.11
N ASP A 252 15.67 6.94 -7.36
CA ASP A 252 15.02 7.57 -6.21
C ASP A 252 15.85 7.32 -4.95
N THR A 253 16.09 6.05 -4.63
CA THR A 253 16.81 5.64 -3.42
C THR A 253 17.71 4.43 -3.67
N VAL A 254 18.94 4.49 -3.15
CA VAL A 254 19.87 3.36 -3.07
C VAL A 254 19.82 2.83 -1.63
N ALA A 255 19.58 1.54 -1.44
CA ALA A 255 19.49 0.97 -0.09
C ALA A 255 20.86 1.02 0.63
N PRO A 256 20.93 1.50 1.89
CA PRO A 256 22.19 1.60 2.65
C PRO A 256 22.66 0.25 3.24
N VAL A 257 21.91 -0.84 3.01
CA VAL A 257 22.20 -2.18 3.53
C VAL A 257 22.03 -3.19 2.40
N ALA A 258 23.01 -4.07 2.23
CA ALA A 258 22.98 -5.12 1.22
C ALA A 258 22.02 -6.26 1.59
N THR A 259 21.36 -6.82 0.57
CA THR A 259 20.67 -8.11 0.62
C THR A 259 21.59 -9.22 0.12
N VAL A 260 21.67 -10.32 0.87
CA VAL A 260 22.43 -11.51 0.47
C VAL A 260 21.48 -12.61 0.03
N SER A 261 21.56 -13.02 -1.24
CA SER A 261 20.75 -14.10 -1.80
C SER A 261 21.64 -15.09 -2.53
N GLN A 262 21.54 -16.38 -2.21
CA GLN A 262 22.36 -17.45 -2.81
C GLN A 262 23.87 -17.15 -2.80
N ASN A 263 24.37 -16.60 -1.69
CA ASN A 263 25.75 -16.11 -1.50
C ASN A 263 26.19 -14.93 -2.40
N VAL A 264 25.30 -14.35 -3.21
CA VAL A 264 25.54 -13.09 -3.93
C VAL A 264 25.13 -11.92 -3.04
N VAL A 265 26.03 -10.95 -2.89
CA VAL A 265 25.78 -9.67 -2.20
C VAL A 265 25.22 -8.68 -3.21
N THR A 266 24.05 -8.11 -2.92
CA THR A 266 23.37 -7.14 -3.81
C THR A 266 22.84 -5.95 -3.02
N TYR A 267 22.74 -4.79 -3.67
CA TYR A 267 22.14 -3.59 -3.10
C TYR A 267 20.88 -3.25 -3.92
N PRO A 268 19.67 -3.31 -3.34
CA PRO A 268 18.46 -2.91 -4.04
C PRO A 268 18.42 -1.39 -4.25
N VAL A 269 18.18 -0.99 -5.49
CA VAL A 269 18.05 0.40 -5.93
C VAL A 269 16.65 0.63 -6.47
N ARG A 270 15.94 1.58 -5.89
CA ARG A 270 14.62 2.01 -6.35
C ARG A 270 14.77 3.03 -7.47
N VAL A 271 14.17 2.73 -8.61
CA VAL A 271 14.06 3.65 -9.75
C VAL A 271 12.60 4.06 -9.91
N SER A 272 12.33 5.36 -9.76
CA SER A 272 11.01 5.93 -9.99
C SER A 272 10.78 6.22 -11.47
N PHE A 273 9.56 6.02 -11.96
CA PHE A 273 9.20 6.30 -13.35
C PHE A 273 7.70 6.62 -13.50
N GLU A 274 7.36 7.34 -14.57
CA GLU A 274 5.97 7.57 -14.97
C GLU A 274 5.63 6.64 -16.15
N PRO A 275 4.61 5.75 -16.04
CA PRO A 275 4.27 4.80 -17.10
C PRO A 275 3.63 5.47 -18.33
N GLY A 276 3.16 6.72 -18.22
CA GLY A 276 2.51 7.46 -19.30
C GLY A 276 1.29 6.72 -19.84
N ALA A 277 1.35 6.34 -21.12
CA ALA A 277 0.32 5.55 -21.80
C ALA A 277 0.67 4.05 -21.95
N ALA A 278 1.81 3.59 -21.42
CA ALA A 278 2.21 2.19 -21.53
C ALA A 278 1.38 1.29 -20.59
N PRO A 279 0.94 0.09 -21.03
CA PRO A 279 0.04 -0.78 -20.27
C PRO A 279 0.76 -1.60 -19.17
N ILE A 280 1.66 -0.94 -18.43
CA ILE A 280 2.50 -1.54 -17.38
C ILE A 280 1.66 -1.90 -16.16
N ARG A 281 1.99 -3.02 -15.51
CA ARG A 281 1.30 -3.55 -14.33
C ARG A 281 2.31 -3.90 -13.23
N VAL A 282 1.88 -3.74 -11.98
CA VAL A 282 2.64 -4.21 -10.81
C VAL A 282 2.89 -5.72 -10.94
N GLY A 283 4.11 -6.15 -10.66
CA GLY A 283 4.55 -7.54 -10.81
C GLY A 283 5.10 -7.91 -12.20
N MET A 284 5.18 -6.98 -13.16
CA MET A 284 5.96 -7.17 -14.38
C MET A 284 7.47 -7.15 -14.12
N THR A 285 8.22 -8.00 -14.82
CA THR A 285 9.69 -7.92 -14.91
C THR A 285 10.11 -6.74 -15.79
N ALA A 286 11.19 -6.07 -15.39
CA ALA A 286 11.80 -4.96 -16.12
C ALA A 286 13.33 -5.05 -16.07
N THR A 287 13.97 -4.56 -17.12
CA THR A 287 15.43 -4.32 -17.17
C THR A 287 15.66 -2.81 -17.16
N GLY A 288 16.56 -2.33 -16.31
CA GLY A 288 16.92 -0.91 -16.22
C GLY A 288 18.41 -0.69 -16.46
N THR A 289 18.75 0.20 -17.40
CA THR A 289 20.13 0.62 -17.69
C THR A 289 20.37 1.99 -17.05
N ILE A 290 21.16 2.03 -15.98
CA ILE A 290 21.52 3.26 -15.26
C ILE A 290 22.65 3.95 -16.03
N ILE A 291 22.48 5.24 -16.35
CA ILE A 291 23.46 6.03 -17.09
C ILE A 291 24.41 6.69 -16.09
N THR A 292 25.55 6.05 -15.83
CA THR A 292 26.58 6.54 -14.90
C THR A 292 27.32 7.77 -15.44
N GLU A 293 27.61 7.81 -16.74
CA GLU A 293 28.31 8.93 -17.39
C GLU A 293 27.75 9.16 -18.81
N ARG A 294 27.70 10.42 -19.26
CA ARG A 294 27.21 10.81 -20.59
C ARG A 294 28.11 11.85 -21.22
N ILE A 295 29.09 11.39 -22.00
CA ILE A 295 30.03 12.26 -22.71
C ILE A 295 29.43 12.66 -24.07
N SER A 296 29.62 13.92 -24.46
CA SER A 296 29.15 14.45 -25.74
C SER A 296 30.30 15.16 -26.48
N GLY A 297 30.42 14.93 -27.78
CA GLY A 297 31.55 15.40 -28.59
C GLY A 297 32.85 14.58 -28.44
N ALA A 298 32.79 13.37 -27.88
CA ALA A 298 33.95 12.47 -27.76
C ALA A 298 34.43 11.97 -29.13
N ILE A 299 35.75 11.94 -29.36
CA ILE A 299 36.35 11.30 -30.53
C ILE A 299 36.39 9.78 -30.28
N LEU A 300 35.53 9.03 -30.94
CA LEU A 300 35.45 7.57 -30.86
C LEU A 300 36.25 6.92 -31.99
N VAL A 301 37.31 6.19 -31.66
CA VAL A 301 38.04 5.35 -32.61
C VAL A 301 37.67 3.87 -32.40
N PRO A 302 37.64 3.01 -33.44
CA PRO A 302 37.50 1.57 -33.23
C PRO A 302 38.66 1.07 -32.35
N SER A 303 38.39 0.28 -31.30
CA SER A 303 39.43 -0.15 -30.35
C SER A 303 40.57 -0.95 -31.01
N ARG A 304 40.34 -1.50 -32.21
CA ARG A 304 41.34 -2.18 -33.05
C ARG A 304 42.32 -1.25 -33.78
N ALA A 305 42.05 0.06 -33.80
CA ALA A 305 42.95 1.08 -34.34
C ALA A 305 43.94 1.62 -33.29
N VAL A 306 43.64 1.41 -32.01
CA VAL A 306 44.54 1.74 -30.89
C VAL A 306 45.59 0.63 -30.74
N GLN A 307 46.85 1.02 -30.66
CA GLN A 307 48.00 0.13 -30.51
C GLN A 307 48.81 0.53 -29.27
N SER A 308 49.16 -0.44 -28.41
CA SER A 308 50.05 -0.20 -27.28
C SER A 308 51.50 -0.29 -27.75
N VAL A 309 52.15 0.86 -27.94
CA VAL A 309 53.56 0.96 -28.34
C VAL A 309 54.40 1.09 -27.07
N GLY A 310 54.64 -0.05 -26.42
CA GLY A 310 55.19 -0.08 -25.07
C GLY A 310 54.18 0.50 -24.06
N PRO A 311 54.59 1.42 -23.16
CA PRO A 311 53.70 2.01 -22.15
C PRO A 311 52.75 3.08 -22.69
N ILE A 312 52.81 3.40 -23.99
CA ILE A 312 52.05 4.49 -24.61
C ILE A 312 51.00 3.90 -25.56
N GLN A 313 49.76 4.39 -25.48
CA GLN A 313 48.75 4.09 -26.49
C GLN A 313 48.89 5.06 -27.66
N ALA A 314 48.73 4.55 -28.88
CA ALA A 314 48.89 5.32 -30.11
C ALA A 314 47.94 4.83 -31.20
N VAL A 315 47.58 5.73 -32.12
CA VAL A 315 46.77 5.43 -33.30
C VAL A 315 47.58 5.77 -34.54
N GLN A 316 47.55 4.90 -35.55
CA GLN A 316 48.18 5.18 -36.85
C GLN A 316 47.18 5.89 -37.78
N VAL A 317 47.46 7.15 -38.11
CA VAL A 317 46.65 7.97 -39.02
C VAL A 317 47.33 8.01 -40.40
N ARG A 318 46.56 8.00 -41.49
CA ARG A 318 47.08 8.17 -42.85
C ARG A 318 46.61 9.50 -43.45
N PRO A 319 47.45 10.54 -43.50
CA PRO A 319 47.07 11.90 -43.94
C PRO A 319 46.91 12.07 -45.47
N GLY A 320 46.50 11.02 -46.19
CA GLY A 320 46.28 11.03 -47.65
C GLY A 320 46.71 9.75 -48.36
N GLN A 321 46.28 9.57 -49.61
CA GLN A 321 46.78 8.45 -50.43
C GLN A 321 48.26 8.63 -50.77
N GLY A 322 49.06 7.57 -50.58
CA GLY A 322 50.49 7.55 -50.90
C GLY A 322 51.42 8.02 -49.77
N MET A 323 50.92 8.63 -48.71
CA MET A 323 51.72 9.01 -47.54
C MET A 323 51.91 7.83 -46.56
N PRO A 324 53.06 7.74 -45.87
CA PRO A 324 53.25 6.76 -44.80
C PRO A 324 52.31 7.02 -43.61
N PRO A 325 51.94 6.00 -42.82
CA PRO A 325 51.19 6.21 -41.59
C PRO A 325 51.99 7.04 -40.58
N VAL A 326 51.31 7.96 -39.89
CA VAL A 326 51.85 8.76 -38.79
C VAL A 326 51.31 8.22 -37.48
N THR A 327 52.20 7.95 -36.52
CA THR A 327 51.84 7.48 -35.18
C THR A 327 51.51 8.68 -34.28
N VAL A 328 50.22 8.88 -34.01
CA VAL A 328 49.73 9.88 -33.04
C VAL A 328 49.62 9.20 -31.68
N GLN A 329 50.25 9.75 -30.64
CA GLN A 329 50.07 9.24 -29.27
C GLN A 329 48.72 9.71 -28.73
N VAL A 330 48.01 8.85 -28.01
CA VAL A 330 46.68 9.13 -27.49
C VAL A 330 46.53 8.67 -26.05
N GLN A 331 45.72 9.41 -25.29
CA GLN A 331 45.20 9.00 -24.00
C GLN A 331 43.76 8.54 -24.20
N THR A 332 43.46 7.28 -23.87
CA THR A 332 42.15 6.67 -24.06
C THR A 332 41.26 6.83 -22.83
N GLY A 333 39.96 6.97 -23.09
CA GLY A 333 38.91 7.03 -22.07
C GLY A 333 38.05 5.77 -22.05
N LEU A 334 36.73 5.95 -21.99
CA LEU A 334 35.78 4.83 -21.98
C LEU A 334 35.88 3.98 -23.27
N SER A 335 35.58 2.69 -23.15
CA SER A 335 35.53 1.76 -24.28
C SER A 335 34.24 0.97 -24.26
N ILE A 336 33.38 1.21 -25.27
CA ILE A 336 32.01 0.70 -25.35
C ILE A 336 31.78 0.17 -26.76
N ASN A 337 31.13 -1.00 -26.89
CA ASN A 337 30.74 -1.63 -28.16
C ASN A 337 31.87 -1.80 -29.20
N GLY A 338 33.13 -1.88 -28.76
CA GLY A 338 34.31 -2.02 -29.64
C GLY A 338 34.82 -0.71 -30.25
N GLN A 339 34.33 0.43 -29.76
CA GLN A 339 34.96 1.74 -29.90
C GLN A 339 35.59 2.16 -28.57
N THR A 340 36.59 3.04 -28.66
CA THR A 340 37.35 3.61 -27.56
C THR A 340 37.42 5.11 -27.76
N GLU A 341 37.10 5.85 -26.70
CA GLU A 341 37.23 7.30 -26.63
C GLU A 341 38.70 7.73 -26.60
N ILE A 342 39.00 8.85 -27.26
CA ILE A 342 40.26 9.58 -27.13
C ILE A 342 40.03 10.84 -26.28
N LEU A 343 40.56 10.85 -25.05
CA LEU A 343 40.50 11.99 -24.12
C LEU A 343 41.51 13.08 -24.48
N SER A 344 42.71 12.68 -24.93
CA SER A 344 43.76 13.61 -25.34
C SER A 344 44.69 12.97 -26.39
N CYS A 345 45.44 13.82 -27.07
CA CYS A 345 46.35 13.49 -28.14
C CYS A 345 47.67 14.24 -27.93
N VAL A 346 48.80 13.56 -28.16
CA VAL A 346 50.14 14.16 -28.12
C VAL A 346 50.74 14.06 -29.52
N GLU A 347 51.03 15.22 -30.09
CA GLU A 347 51.34 15.36 -31.52
C GLU A 347 52.77 14.91 -31.85
N THR A 348 52.90 13.90 -32.71
CA THR A 348 54.15 13.61 -33.42
C THR A 348 54.21 14.35 -34.77
N GLY A 349 53.90 15.67 -34.80
CA GLY A 349 54.03 16.47 -36.03
C GLY A 349 53.01 17.58 -36.31
N GLY A 350 52.27 18.11 -35.32
CA GLY A 350 51.48 19.34 -35.51
C GLY A 350 50.00 19.17 -35.87
N GLN A 351 49.43 17.95 -35.81
CA GLN A 351 47.97 17.74 -35.85
C GLN A 351 47.54 16.59 -34.90
N CYS A 352 46.52 16.88 -34.09
CA CYS A 352 45.66 15.91 -33.40
C CYS A 352 44.66 15.25 -34.37
N LEU A 353 44.08 14.10 -33.95
CA LEU A 353 42.96 13.42 -34.61
C LEU A 353 41.77 14.35 -34.87
N ARG A 354 41.12 14.18 -36.01
CA ARG A 354 39.91 14.90 -36.44
C ARG A 354 38.85 13.96 -37.02
N GLU A 355 37.61 14.43 -37.01
CA GLU A 355 36.51 13.80 -37.76
C GLU A 355 36.89 13.70 -39.25
N GLY A 356 36.71 12.51 -39.85
CA GLY A 356 37.16 12.18 -41.21
C GLY A 356 38.58 11.62 -41.36
N ASP A 357 39.40 11.51 -40.29
CA ASP A 357 40.75 10.93 -40.39
C ASP A 357 40.75 9.43 -40.73
N THR A 358 41.55 9.04 -41.74
CA THR A 358 41.66 7.63 -42.15
C THR A 358 42.65 6.87 -41.26
N LEU A 359 42.13 6.03 -40.38
CA LEU A 359 42.93 5.20 -39.46
C LEU A 359 43.45 3.91 -40.13
N VAL A 360 44.66 3.49 -39.77
CA VAL A 360 45.29 2.26 -40.25
C VAL A 360 45.10 1.14 -39.22
N ILE A 361 44.02 0.37 -39.38
CA ILE A 361 43.84 -0.88 -38.63
C ILE A 361 44.80 -1.96 -39.13
N SER A 362 45.60 -2.53 -38.24
CA SER A 362 46.40 -3.71 -38.54
C SER A 362 45.49 -4.95 -38.57
N ALA A 363 45.19 -5.44 -39.76
CA ALA A 363 44.50 -6.72 -39.92
C ALA A 363 45.42 -7.87 -39.47
N THR A 364 45.19 -8.41 -38.27
CA THR A 364 45.85 -9.64 -37.81
C THR A 364 45.37 -10.80 -38.67
N THR A 365 46.08 -11.08 -39.77
CA THR A 365 45.91 -12.30 -40.55
C THR A 365 46.38 -13.48 -39.70
N SER A 366 45.44 -14.13 -39.00
CA SER A 366 45.66 -15.37 -38.28
C SER A 366 46.09 -16.47 -39.25
N ALA A 367 47.39 -16.56 -39.50
CA ALA A 367 48.00 -17.58 -40.34
C ALA A 367 47.89 -18.94 -39.64
N SER A 368 46.78 -19.65 -39.91
CA SER A 368 46.55 -21.01 -39.42
C SER A 368 47.62 -21.94 -39.98
N SER A 369 48.62 -22.27 -39.18
CA SER A 369 49.71 -23.18 -39.54
C SER A 369 49.22 -24.62 -39.54
N THR A 370 48.39 -24.99 -40.51
CA THR A 370 47.90 -26.35 -40.72
C THR A 370 49.06 -27.24 -41.13
N GLN A 371 49.68 -27.89 -40.14
CA GLN A 371 50.86 -28.74 -40.31
C GLN A 371 50.46 -30.09 -40.93
N GLN A 372 49.99 -30.06 -42.18
CA GLN A 372 49.42 -31.22 -42.85
C GLN A 372 50.51 -32.21 -43.30
N ARG A 373 50.29 -33.47 -42.93
CA ARG A 373 51.21 -34.59 -43.10
C ARG A 373 51.34 -35.00 -44.57
N SER A 374 52.56 -35.30 -45.01
CA SER A 374 52.87 -35.66 -46.41
C SER A 374 52.06 -36.86 -46.92
N GLY A 375 51.56 -36.77 -48.15
CA GLY A 375 50.86 -37.81 -48.90
C GLY A 375 50.91 -37.52 -50.39
N LEU A 376 51.05 -38.57 -51.22
CA LEU A 376 51.28 -38.44 -52.67
C LEU A 376 49.97 -38.11 -53.43
N GLY A 377 50.06 -37.23 -54.43
CA GLY A 377 49.01 -36.98 -55.42
C GLY A 377 49.35 -35.77 -56.29
N GLY A 378 49.55 -35.95 -57.59
CA GLY A 378 50.06 -34.90 -58.49
C GLY A 378 49.06 -34.35 -59.50
N GLY A 379 49.45 -33.26 -60.16
CA GLY A 379 48.96 -32.88 -61.50
C GLY A 379 48.10 -31.61 -61.57
N PHE A 380 48.62 -30.61 -62.30
CA PHE A 380 47.92 -29.44 -62.89
C PHE A 380 47.22 -28.45 -61.91
N GLY A 381 47.11 -27.14 -62.20
CA GLY A 381 47.78 -26.37 -63.25
C GLY A 381 47.13 -24.99 -63.49
N GLY A 382 47.93 -23.91 -63.45
CA GLY A 382 47.56 -22.56 -63.94
C GLY A 382 46.75 -21.66 -63.00
N GLY A 383 46.68 -20.36 -63.33
CA GLY A 383 45.78 -19.38 -62.72
C GLY A 383 46.40 -18.43 -61.68
N GLY A 384 47.15 -17.42 -62.12
CA GLY A 384 47.55 -16.29 -61.26
C GLY A 384 46.50 -15.18 -61.23
N GLY A 385 46.23 -14.58 -60.07
CA GLY A 385 45.28 -13.49 -59.91
C GLY A 385 45.48 -12.70 -58.62
N SER A 386 46.25 -11.61 -58.68
CA SER A 386 46.48 -10.72 -57.54
C SER A 386 45.30 -9.77 -57.34
N THR A 387 44.73 -9.77 -56.13
CA THR A 387 43.71 -8.79 -55.70
C THR A 387 44.24 -7.98 -54.53
N ALA A 388 44.23 -6.65 -54.66
CA ALA A 388 44.65 -5.74 -53.62
C ALA A 388 43.45 -5.36 -52.71
N PRO A 389 43.63 -5.22 -51.39
CA PRO A 389 42.55 -4.81 -50.50
C PRO A 389 42.15 -3.35 -50.76
N ARG A 390 40.86 -3.12 -51.02
CA ARG A 390 40.28 -1.77 -51.05
C ARG A 390 40.08 -1.26 -49.62
N GLY A 391 40.46 -0.01 -49.37
CA GLY A 391 39.99 0.72 -48.20
C GLY A 391 38.53 1.14 -48.36
N VAL A 392 37.79 1.16 -47.27
CA VAL A 392 36.46 1.80 -47.17
C VAL A 392 36.63 3.16 -46.47
N PRO A 393 35.97 4.23 -46.94
CA PRO A 393 35.89 5.48 -46.19
C PRO A 393 34.94 5.31 -44.99
N PHE A 394 35.20 6.07 -43.93
CA PHE A 394 34.25 6.32 -42.86
C PHE A 394 33.59 7.69 -43.06
N PRO A 395 32.33 7.88 -42.60
CA PRO A 395 31.83 9.21 -42.28
C PRO A 395 32.60 9.80 -41.09
#